data_AF-A0A1I7ZIL4-F1
#
_entry.id   AF-A0A1I7ZIL4-F1
#
_cell.length_a   1.000
_cell.length_b   1.000
_cell.length_c   1.000
_cell.angle_alpha   90.00
_cell.angle_beta   90.00
_cell.angle_gamma   90.00
#
_symmetry.space_group_name_H-M   'P 1'
#
loop_
_entity.id
_entity.type
_entity.pdbx_description
1 polymer ?
#
loop_
_entity_poly.entity_id
_entity_poly.type
_entity_poly.pdbx_seq_one_letter_code
_entity_poly.pdbx_strand_id
1 'polypeptide(L)'
;MLAACQGQLEAVQKLVSHRAGIDAIDGDGRTALMHAAIHDHLHIVDLLLSLGADEAHKDNNGAVALHYACAHPDIALCRALCTSSTLNAMDRYGNRPLMIAVQHNHIEIVAELLDYGAPADAKSLDGDSPLRIASFAGNTEMIRLIASYPGVDLDDVDLDGNPLLHTLLSNGSDLSVAACLLDLGACTSASDSHGRNAAHVVASLNDITAAELLCKKGANFDWKDAGGRTPLMSAVWAGNVKIVHWMCKNIPLSLDQVDCEGATALHIACNLGNRDIVALLLRYGADPTIHDLLGRCAVDIAMLAGHDGILHLLKNPTGSADSSGFGSLPSSHSGTPPLTHARRSGVLTNPRLSARKMNA
;
A
#
# COMPACT_ATOMS: atom_id res chain seq x y z
N MET A 1 -42.20 -1.13 7.91
CA MET A 1 -40.96 -1.92 7.83
C MET A 1 -41.14 -3.20 7.01
N LEU A 2 -41.88 -4.23 7.47
CA LEU A 2 -42.06 -5.48 6.69
C LEU A 2 -42.59 -5.27 5.26
N ALA A 3 -43.62 -4.44 5.09
CA ALA A 3 -44.14 -4.10 3.76
C ALA A 3 -43.10 -3.38 2.87
N ALA A 4 -42.21 -2.58 3.47
CA ALA A 4 -41.14 -1.89 2.76
C ALA A 4 -40.04 -2.87 2.31
N CYS A 5 -39.62 -3.78 3.19
CA CYS A 5 -38.67 -4.85 2.88
C CYS A 5 -39.15 -5.76 1.72
N GLN A 6 -40.46 -6.05 1.66
CA GLN A 6 -41.06 -6.90 0.62
C GLN A 6 -41.43 -6.15 -0.67
N GLY A 7 -41.15 -4.84 -0.78
CA GLY A 7 -41.48 -4.08 -2.00
C GLY A 7 -42.98 -3.83 -2.21
N GLN A 8 -43.82 -4.01 -1.19
CA GLN A 8 -45.27 -3.92 -1.28
C GLN A 8 -45.78 -2.48 -1.15
N LEU A 9 -45.69 -1.70 -2.24
CA LEU A 9 -46.05 -0.28 -2.27
C LEU A 9 -47.45 0.01 -1.73
N GLU A 10 -48.44 -0.75 -2.20
CA GLU A 10 -49.85 -0.57 -1.82
C GLU A 10 -50.07 -0.83 -0.32
N ALA A 11 -49.36 -1.82 0.23
CA ALA A 11 -49.40 -2.11 1.66
C ALA A 11 -48.77 -0.96 2.47
N VAL A 12 -47.64 -0.41 2.00
CA VAL A 12 -47.02 0.78 2.64
C VAL A 12 -47.98 1.96 2.61
N GLN A 13 -48.58 2.29 1.45
CA GLN A 13 -49.56 3.38 1.32
C GLN A 13 -50.74 3.21 2.28
N LYS A 14 -51.29 1.99 2.37
CA LYS A 14 -52.41 1.69 3.28
C LYS A 14 -52.01 1.79 4.75
N LEU A 15 -50.80 1.37 5.12
CA LEU A 15 -50.31 1.50 6.49
C LEU A 15 -50.11 2.97 6.89
N VAL A 16 -49.51 3.78 6.00
CA VAL A 16 -49.33 5.22 6.23
C VAL A 16 -50.69 5.93 6.35
N SER A 17 -51.68 5.60 5.51
CA SER A 17 -53.03 6.20 5.61
C SER A 17 -53.73 5.88 6.94
N HIS A 18 -53.32 4.81 7.62
CA HIS A 18 -53.75 4.45 8.97
C HIS A 18 -52.79 4.97 10.06
N ARG A 19 -51.99 6.01 9.76
CA ARG A 19 -51.07 6.68 10.69
C ARG A 19 -49.96 5.78 11.26
N ALA A 20 -49.48 4.81 10.47
CA ALA A 20 -48.24 4.12 10.82
C ALA A 20 -47.09 5.14 10.96
N GLY A 21 -46.28 4.99 12.01
CA GLY A 21 -45.11 5.85 12.21
C GLY A 21 -44.09 5.66 11.08
N ILE A 22 -43.80 6.72 10.34
CA ILE A 22 -42.90 6.71 9.17
C ILE A 22 -41.47 6.37 9.61
N ASP A 23 -40.98 7.04 10.66
CA ASP A 23 -39.64 6.87 11.23
C ASP A 23 -39.62 5.90 12.43
N ALA A 24 -40.60 4.99 12.51
CA ALA A 24 -40.55 3.93 13.50
C ALA A 24 -39.34 3.02 13.23
N ILE A 25 -38.59 2.70 14.29
CA ILE A 25 -37.38 1.88 14.21
C ILE A 25 -37.61 0.45 14.69
N ASP A 26 -36.84 -0.50 14.17
CA ASP A 26 -36.75 -1.86 14.69
C ASP A 26 -35.63 -2.03 15.73
N GLY A 27 -35.33 -3.28 16.11
CA GLY A 27 -34.27 -3.61 17.07
C GLY A 27 -32.84 -3.28 16.60
N ASP A 28 -32.63 -3.14 15.29
CA ASP A 28 -31.37 -2.72 14.70
C ASP A 28 -31.30 -1.19 14.54
N GLY A 29 -32.34 -0.47 14.96
CA GLY A 29 -32.44 0.97 14.79
C GLY A 29 -32.83 1.37 13.36
N ARG A 30 -33.35 0.47 12.53
CA ARG A 30 -33.65 0.76 11.12
C ARG A 30 -35.08 1.24 10.91
N THR A 31 -35.25 2.24 10.06
CA THR A 31 -36.58 2.76 9.65
C THR A 31 -37.13 2.00 8.44
N ALA A 32 -38.40 2.23 8.10
CA ALA A 32 -38.99 1.69 6.87
C ALA A 32 -38.23 2.15 5.60
N LEU A 33 -37.69 3.37 5.61
CA LEU A 33 -36.89 3.93 4.52
C LEU A 33 -35.60 3.13 4.30
N MET A 34 -34.89 2.80 5.38
CA MET A 34 -33.69 1.95 5.30
C MET A 34 -34.02 0.56 4.78
N HIS A 35 -35.11 -0.07 5.23
CA HIS A 35 -35.53 -1.37 4.72
C HIS A 35 -35.85 -1.34 3.22
N ALA A 36 -36.42 -0.26 2.71
CA ALA A 36 -36.65 -0.07 1.28
C ALA A 36 -35.32 0.08 0.52
N ALA A 37 -34.37 0.87 1.03
CA ALA A 37 -33.05 1.04 0.41
C ALA A 37 -32.20 -0.25 0.45
N ILE A 38 -32.25 -1.03 1.53
CA ILE A 38 -31.55 -2.33 1.66
C ILE A 38 -31.99 -3.31 0.57
N HIS A 39 -33.26 -3.25 0.15
CA HIS A 39 -33.85 -4.19 -0.80
C HIS A 39 -34.13 -3.56 -2.17
N ASP A 40 -33.53 -2.40 -2.47
CA ASP A 40 -33.61 -1.75 -3.78
C ASP A 40 -35.04 -1.37 -4.24
N HIS A 41 -35.89 -0.96 -3.30
CA HIS A 41 -37.29 -0.57 -3.59
C HIS A 41 -37.47 0.93 -3.76
N LEU A 42 -36.94 1.49 -4.86
CA LEU A 42 -36.99 2.93 -5.18
C LEU A 42 -38.39 3.54 -5.02
N HIS A 43 -39.44 2.89 -5.53
CA HIS A 43 -40.82 3.38 -5.44
C HIS A 43 -41.33 3.54 -4.00
N ILE A 44 -40.81 2.74 -3.07
CA ILE A 44 -41.14 2.88 -1.64
C ILE A 44 -40.29 3.99 -1.01
N VAL A 45 -39.03 4.11 -1.42
CA VAL A 45 -38.16 5.22 -0.99
C VAL A 45 -38.78 6.55 -1.38
N ASP A 46 -39.16 6.75 -2.65
CA ASP A 46 -39.82 7.97 -3.13
C ASP A 46 -41.09 8.29 -2.34
N LEU A 47 -41.93 7.28 -2.10
CA LEU A 47 -43.14 7.44 -1.29
C LEU A 47 -42.79 7.91 0.13
N LEU A 48 -41.88 7.24 0.82
CA LEU A 48 -41.53 7.57 2.20
C LEU A 48 -40.88 8.97 2.32
N LEU A 49 -40.01 9.33 1.39
CA LEU A 49 -39.43 10.68 1.30
C LEU A 49 -40.50 11.74 1.04
N SER A 50 -41.45 11.48 0.14
CA SER A 50 -42.57 12.41 -0.13
C SER A 50 -43.46 12.66 1.09
N LEU A 51 -43.43 11.75 2.07
CA LEU A 51 -44.15 11.83 3.33
C LEU A 51 -43.31 12.43 4.48
N GLY A 52 -42.06 12.83 4.19
CA GLY A 52 -41.15 13.45 5.15
C GLY A 52 -40.42 12.46 6.06
N ALA A 53 -40.13 11.24 5.57
CA ALA A 53 -39.24 10.32 6.28
C ALA A 53 -37.85 10.95 6.47
N ASP A 54 -37.22 10.70 7.63
CA ASP A 54 -35.87 11.20 7.92
C ASP A 54 -34.81 10.35 7.16
N GLU A 55 -34.29 10.90 6.07
CA GLU A 55 -33.24 10.26 5.27
C GLU A 55 -31.88 10.18 5.97
N ALA A 56 -31.65 11.02 6.98
CA ALA A 56 -30.40 11.11 7.73
C ALA A 56 -30.40 10.30 9.04
N HIS A 57 -31.51 9.62 9.36
CA HIS A 57 -31.59 8.71 10.50
C HIS A 57 -30.48 7.67 10.44
N LYS A 58 -29.90 7.33 11.59
CA LYS A 58 -28.80 6.36 11.71
C LYS A 58 -29.26 5.09 12.41
N ASP A 59 -28.90 3.94 11.84
CA ASP A 59 -29.10 2.65 12.49
C ASP A 59 -28.07 2.40 13.61
N ASN A 60 -28.13 1.25 14.26
CA ASN A 60 -27.18 0.88 15.32
C ASN A 60 -25.73 0.75 14.83
N ASN A 61 -25.49 0.64 13.52
CA ASN A 61 -24.16 0.69 12.91
C ASN A 61 -23.79 2.09 12.42
N GLY A 62 -24.58 3.13 12.73
CA GLY A 62 -24.34 4.49 12.28
C GLY A 62 -24.66 4.73 10.80
N ALA A 63 -25.16 3.73 10.08
CA ALA A 63 -25.44 3.80 8.66
C ALA A 63 -26.77 4.53 8.41
N VAL A 64 -26.79 5.37 7.37
CA VAL A 64 -28.02 5.97 6.82
C VAL A 64 -28.53 5.17 5.62
N ALA A 65 -29.76 5.42 5.16
CA ALA A 65 -30.34 4.71 4.00
C ALA A 65 -29.44 4.74 2.74
N LEU A 66 -28.75 5.87 2.49
CA LEU A 66 -27.84 6.01 1.34
C LEU A 66 -26.67 5.00 1.37
N HIS A 67 -26.17 4.57 2.55
CA HIS A 67 -25.11 3.54 2.60
C HIS A 67 -25.58 2.24 1.96
N TYR A 68 -26.83 1.85 2.22
CA TYR A 68 -27.40 0.63 1.67
C TYR A 68 -27.75 0.75 0.20
N ALA A 69 -28.24 1.92 -0.23
CA ALA A 69 -28.49 2.20 -1.64
C ALA A 69 -27.22 2.07 -2.49
N CYS A 70 -26.08 2.58 -2.01
CA CYS A 70 -24.80 2.51 -2.71
C CYS A 70 -24.26 1.09 -2.91
N ALA A 71 -24.80 0.09 -2.20
CA ALA A 71 -24.46 -1.33 -2.41
C ALA A 71 -25.21 -1.96 -3.60
N HIS A 72 -26.17 -1.25 -4.20
CA HIS A 72 -26.94 -1.67 -5.38
C HIS A 72 -26.52 -0.85 -6.60
N PRO A 73 -26.67 -1.38 -7.84
CA PRO A 73 -26.35 -0.65 -9.06
C PRO A 73 -27.43 0.38 -9.47
N ASP A 74 -28.43 0.65 -8.63
CA ASP A 74 -29.50 1.62 -8.91
C ASP A 74 -29.07 3.06 -8.57
N ILE A 75 -28.72 3.81 -9.61
CA ILE A 75 -28.37 5.24 -9.52
C ILE A 75 -29.56 6.08 -9.10
N ALA A 76 -30.79 5.75 -9.53
CA ALA A 76 -31.97 6.53 -9.19
C ALA A 76 -32.29 6.41 -7.70
N LEU A 77 -32.12 5.21 -7.11
CA LEU A 77 -32.21 5.01 -5.67
C LEU A 77 -31.18 5.85 -4.91
N CYS A 78 -29.91 5.84 -5.34
CA CYS A 78 -28.88 6.67 -4.73
C CYS A 78 -29.24 8.15 -4.83
N ARG A 79 -29.66 8.61 -6.01
CA ARG A 79 -30.05 10.00 -6.27
C ARG A 79 -31.21 10.46 -5.39
N ALA A 80 -32.22 9.61 -5.17
CA ALA A 80 -33.35 9.92 -4.29
C ALA A 80 -32.91 10.17 -2.84
N LEU A 81 -31.83 9.52 -2.40
CA LEU A 81 -31.31 9.59 -1.04
C LEU A 81 -30.11 10.54 -0.88
N CYS A 82 -29.65 11.18 -1.96
CA CYS A 82 -28.52 12.10 -1.96
C CYS A 82 -28.92 13.47 -1.38
N THR A 83 -28.45 13.75 -0.17
CA THR A 83 -28.53 15.07 0.45
C THR A 83 -27.18 15.40 1.11
N SER A 84 -26.92 16.68 1.39
CA SER A 84 -25.63 17.08 1.99
C SER A 84 -25.37 16.39 3.34
N SER A 85 -26.42 16.02 4.09
CA SER A 85 -26.31 15.28 5.34
C SER A 85 -26.02 13.79 5.12
N THR A 86 -26.71 13.13 4.19
CA THR A 86 -26.52 11.69 3.92
C THR A 86 -25.19 11.39 3.26
N LEU A 87 -24.71 12.23 2.34
CA LEU A 87 -23.40 12.11 1.69
C LEU A 87 -22.24 12.15 2.69
N ASN A 88 -22.43 12.90 3.78
CA ASN A 88 -21.42 13.08 4.82
C ASN A 88 -21.60 12.16 6.03
N ALA A 89 -22.63 11.32 6.04
CA ALA A 89 -22.86 10.39 7.13
C ALA A 89 -21.75 9.33 7.15
N MET A 90 -21.25 9.06 8.35
CA MET A 90 -20.30 7.99 8.62
C MET A 90 -20.99 6.87 9.37
N ASP A 91 -20.75 5.63 8.93
CA ASP A 91 -21.06 4.42 9.68
C ASP A 91 -20.08 4.21 10.86
N ARG A 92 -20.23 3.08 11.57
CA ARG A 92 -19.41 2.70 12.72
C ARG A 92 -17.93 2.46 12.42
N TYR A 93 -17.58 2.27 11.16
CA TYR A 93 -16.21 2.11 10.67
C TYR A 93 -15.67 3.43 10.07
N GLY A 94 -16.47 4.50 10.10
CA GLY A 94 -16.13 5.76 9.44
C GLY A 94 -16.36 5.76 7.94
N ASN A 95 -16.94 4.69 7.38
CA ASN A 95 -17.20 4.65 5.95
C ASN A 95 -18.33 5.62 5.62
N ARG A 96 -18.17 6.32 4.51
CA ARG A 96 -19.19 7.16 3.89
C ARG A 96 -19.87 6.40 2.75
N PRO A 97 -21.06 6.80 2.28
CA PRO A 97 -21.73 6.09 1.18
C PRO A 97 -20.88 5.97 -0.09
N LEU A 98 -20.05 6.98 -0.39
CA LEU A 98 -19.06 6.95 -1.47
C LEU A 98 -18.14 5.72 -1.38
N MET A 99 -17.65 5.38 -0.19
CA MET A 99 -16.78 4.23 0.01
C MET A 99 -17.51 2.91 -0.23
N ILE A 100 -18.79 2.82 0.13
CA ILE A 100 -19.61 1.63 -0.14
C ILE A 100 -19.78 1.43 -1.65
N ALA A 101 -20.06 2.51 -2.39
CA ALA A 101 -20.16 2.46 -3.85
C ALA A 101 -18.82 2.04 -4.50
N VAL A 102 -17.69 2.53 -3.97
CA VAL A 102 -16.35 2.14 -4.43
C VAL A 102 -16.06 0.65 -4.15
N GLN A 103 -16.38 0.14 -2.96
CA GLN A 103 -16.21 -1.27 -2.60
C GLN A 103 -16.98 -2.21 -3.53
N HIS A 104 -18.18 -1.81 -3.97
CA HIS A 104 -19.01 -2.58 -4.90
C HIS A 104 -18.68 -2.31 -6.38
N ASN A 105 -17.68 -1.46 -6.66
CA ASN A 105 -17.25 -1.08 -8.01
C ASN A 105 -18.37 -0.45 -8.87
N HIS A 106 -19.26 0.35 -8.27
CA HIS A 106 -20.34 1.03 -8.99
C HIS A 106 -19.86 2.39 -9.53
N ILE A 107 -19.12 2.36 -10.64
CA ILE A 107 -18.48 3.54 -11.27
C ILE A 107 -19.44 4.71 -11.46
N GLU A 108 -20.62 4.46 -12.03
CA GLU A 108 -21.62 5.50 -12.32
C GLU A 108 -22.19 6.12 -11.04
N ILE A 109 -22.41 5.33 -9.99
CA ILE A 109 -22.85 5.83 -8.68
C ILE A 109 -21.76 6.66 -8.02
N VAL A 110 -20.50 6.23 -8.11
CA VAL A 110 -19.36 7.00 -7.58
C VAL A 110 -19.26 8.36 -8.26
N ALA A 111 -19.39 8.41 -9.58
CA ALA A 111 -19.41 9.67 -10.34
C ALA A 111 -20.55 10.58 -9.87
N GLU A 112 -21.77 10.04 -9.77
CA GLU A 112 -22.95 10.78 -9.32
C GLU A 112 -22.74 11.34 -7.89
N LEU A 113 -22.26 10.53 -6.94
CA LEU A 113 -22.03 10.98 -5.56
C LEU A 113 -20.97 12.10 -5.49
N LEU A 114 -19.90 11.99 -6.28
CA LEU A 114 -18.86 13.01 -6.35
C LEU A 114 -19.39 14.32 -6.96
N ASP A 115 -20.25 14.23 -7.99
CA ASP A 115 -20.92 15.38 -8.60
C ASP A 115 -21.89 16.08 -7.62
N TYR A 116 -22.51 15.32 -6.70
CA TYR A 116 -23.29 15.88 -5.58
C TYR A 116 -22.43 16.45 -4.44
N GLY A 117 -21.10 16.38 -4.53
CA GLY A 117 -20.18 16.95 -3.55
C GLY A 117 -19.81 16.02 -2.40
N ALA A 118 -19.88 14.69 -2.60
CA ALA A 118 -19.26 13.76 -1.67
C ALA A 118 -17.75 14.02 -1.56
N PRO A 119 -17.15 14.00 -0.36
CA PRO A 119 -15.73 14.24 -0.21
C PRO A 119 -14.92 13.06 -0.76
N ALA A 120 -14.16 13.31 -1.84
CA ALA A 120 -13.42 12.30 -2.60
C ALA A 120 -12.21 11.72 -1.84
N ASP A 121 -11.66 12.47 -0.88
CA ASP A 121 -10.44 12.16 -0.12
C ASP A 121 -10.70 11.75 1.35
N ALA A 122 -11.95 11.85 1.81
CA ALA A 122 -12.29 11.60 3.20
C ALA A 122 -11.93 10.16 3.59
N LYS A 123 -11.31 9.99 4.75
CA LYS A 123 -10.86 8.68 5.24
C LYS A 123 -11.87 8.03 6.18
N SER A 124 -11.88 6.69 6.18
CA SER A 124 -12.55 5.88 7.19
C SER A 124 -11.81 5.96 8.54
N LEU A 125 -12.33 5.35 9.59
CA LEU A 125 -11.64 5.26 10.88
C LEU A 125 -10.37 4.41 10.79
N ASP A 126 -10.30 3.48 9.83
CA ASP A 126 -9.12 2.66 9.55
C ASP A 126 -8.09 3.40 8.66
N GLY A 127 -8.35 4.66 8.30
CA GLY A 127 -7.45 5.48 7.49
C GLY A 127 -7.55 5.25 5.98
N ASP A 128 -8.52 4.47 5.52
CA ASP A 128 -8.72 4.20 4.10
C ASP A 128 -9.52 5.32 3.41
N SER A 129 -8.92 5.93 2.39
CA SER A 129 -9.62 6.83 1.46
C SER A 129 -10.31 6.02 0.34
N PRO A 130 -11.29 6.60 -0.37
CA PRO A 130 -11.91 5.98 -1.54
C PRO A 130 -10.87 5.49 -2.56
N LEU A 131 -9.79 6.25 -2.76
CA LEU A 131 -8.69 5.87 -3.64
C LEU A 131 -7.97 4.60 -3.17
N ARG A 132 -7.69 4.46 -1.86
CA ARG A 132 -7.07 3.25 -1.30
C ARG A 132 -7.95 2.03 -1.52
N ILE A 133 -9.25 2.16 -1.24
CA ILE A 133 -10.23 1.08 -1.43
C ILE A 133 -10.25 0.64 -2.90
N ALA A 134 -10.36 1.59 -3.84
CA ALA A 134 -10.34 1.29 -5.28
C ALA A 134 -9.04 0.61 -5.72
N SER A 135 -7.90 1.03 -5.14
CA SER A 135 -6.58 0.49 -5.44
C SER A 135 -6.42 -0.95 -4.94
N PHE A 136 -6.86 -1.27 -3.73
CA PHE A 136 -6.82 -2.63 -3.20
C PHE A 136 -7.80 -3.57 -3.91
N ALA A 137 -8.91 -3.05 -4.44
CA ALA A 137 -9.83 -3.82 -5.28
C ALA A 137 -9.26 -4.10 -6.70
N GLY A 138 -8.21 -3.38 -7.13
CA GLY A 138 -7.62 -3.53 -8.46
C GLY A 138 -8.38 -2.82 -9.58
N ASN A 139 -9.32 -1.94 -9.25
CA ASN A 139 -10.23 -1.34 -10.22
C ASN A 139 -9.63 -0.07 -10.84
N THR A 140 -8.79 -0.23 -11.87
CA THR A 140 -8.09 0.91 -12.51
C THR A 140 -9.03 1.96 -13.10
N GLU A 141 -10.22 1.59 -13.58
CA GLU A 141 -11.24 2.53 -14.05
C GLU A 141 -11.78 3.41 -12.90
N MET A 142 -12.08 2.79 -11.76
CA MET A 142 -12.51 3.50 -10.54
C MET A 142 -11.43 4.48 -10.06
N ILE A 143 -10.17 4.05 -10.09
CA ILE A 143 -9.02 4.89 -9.72
C ILE A 143 -8.94 6.12 -10.63
N ARG A 144 -9.09 5.94 -11.96
CA ARG A 144 -9.07 7.06 -12.91
C ARG A 144 -10.24 8.01 -12.69
N LEU A 145 -11.43 7.49 -12.39
CA LEU A 145 -12.59 8.31 -12.07
C LEU A 145 -12.31 9.15 -10.82
N ILE A 146 -11.97 8.53 -9.69
CA ILE A 146 -11.72 9.24 -8.43
C ILE A 146 -10.60 10.27 -8.60
N ALA A 147 -9.47 9.89 -9.21
CA ALA A 147 -8.34 10.77 -9.46
C ALA A 147 -8.65 11.98 -10.37
N SER A 148 -9.74 11.92 -11.15
CA SER A 148 -10.16 13.05 -12.00
C SER A 148 -10.83 14.17 -11.22
N TYR A 149 -11.26 13.93 -9.98
CA TYR A 149 -11.90 14.92 -9.13
C TYR A 149 -10.87 15.75 -8.34
N PRO A 150 -11.13 17.06 -8.15
CA PRO A 150 -10.20 17.94 -7.46
C PRO A 150 -10.07 17.58 -5.97
N GLY A 151 -8.85 17.72 -5.45
CA GLY A 151 -8.55 17.50 -4.02
C GLY A 151 -8.19 16.06 -3.66
N VAL A 152 -8.24 15.11 -4.60
CA VAL A 152 -7.77 13.73 -4.36
C VAL A 152 -6.26 13.70 -4.25
N ASP A 153 -5.77 13.24 -3.10
CA ASP A 153 -4.36 12.98 -2.86
C ASP A 153 -3.98 11.58 -3.36
N LEU A 154 -3.14 11.51 -4.41
CA LEU A 154 -2.63 10.25 -4.95
C LEU A 154 -1.53 9.63 -4.10
N ASP A 155 -0.91 10.43 -3.23
CA ASP A 155 0.21 10.05 -2.37
C ASP A 155 -0.23 9.81 -0.92
N ASP A 156 -1.54 9.57 -0.75
CA ASP A 156 -2.17 9.32 0.52
C ASP A 156 -1.39 8.29 1.36
N VAL A 157 -1.36 8.49 2.68
CA VAL A 157 -0.68 7.62 3.64
C VAL A 157 -1.66 6.85 4.54
N ASP A 158 -1.32 5.61 4.88
CA ASP A 158 -2.07 4.81 5.85
C ASP A 158 -1.79 5.27 7.29
N LEU A 159 -2.38 4.58 8.27
CA LEU A 159 -2.20 4.88 9.69
C LEU A 159 -0.74 4.68 10.18
N ASP A 160 0.04 3.85 9.49
CA ASP A 160 1.47 3.62 9.78
C ASP A 160 2.38 4.63 9.07
N GLY A 161 1.79 5.54 8.27
CA GLY A 161 2.50 6.54 7.48
C GLY A 161 3.11 5.98 6.20
N ASN A 162 2.65 4.83 5.69
CA ASN A 162 3.09 4.30 4.40
C ASN A 162 2.26 4.91 3.25
N PRO A 163 2.92 5.49 2.25
CA PRO A 163 2.27 5.89 1.00
C PRO A 163 1.53 4.73 0.33
N LEU A 164 0.41 5.02 -0.34
CA LEU A 164 -0.40 4.03 -1.06
C LEU A 164 0.44 3.21 -2.05
N LEU A 165 1.32 3.88 -2.81
CA LEU A 165 2.24 3.22 -3.74
C LEU A 165 3.11 2.16 -3.04
N HIS A 166 3.62 2.43 -1.84
CA HIS A 166 4.48 1.48 -1.10
C HIS A 166 3.69 0.25 -0.68
N THR A 167 2.45 0.45 -0.24
CA THR A 167 1.56 -0.63 0.21
C THR A 167 1.20 -1.55 -0.96
N LEU A 168 0.89 -0.99 -2.13
CA LEU A 168 0.62 -1.76 -3.35
C LEU A 168 1.84 -2.59 -3.78
N LEU A 169 3.03 -1.98 -3.78
CA LEU A 169 4.28 -2.67 -4.12
C LEU A 169 4.63 -3.77 -3.12
N SER A 170 4.30 -3.59 -1.84
CA SER A 170 4.61 -4.55 -0.76
C SER A 170 3.69 -5.76 -0.73
N ASN A 171 2.42 -5.58 -1.07
CA ASN A 171 1.42 -6.64 -0.98
C ASN A 171 1.46 -7.60 -2.17
N GLY A 172 2.40 -7.43 -3.11
CA GLY A 172 2.43 -8.18 -4.36
C GLY A 172 1.16 -7.97 -5.19
N SER A 173 0.52 -6.81 -5.01
CA SER A 173 -0.69 -6.46 -5.74
C SER A 173 -0.40 -6.28 -7.23
N ASP A 174 -1.45 -6.25 -8.05
CA ASP A 174 -1.30 -6.11 -9.49
C ASP A 174 -0.51 -4.85 -9.83
N LEU A 175 0.66 -5.04 -10.45
CA LEU A 175 1.55 -3.97 -10.88
C LEU A 175 0.84 -2.99 -11.82
N SER A 176 -0.25 -3.43 -12.48
CA SER A 176 -1.12 -2.57 -13.28
C SER A 176 -1.71 -1.40 -12.50
N VAL A 177 -2.03 -1.59 -11.21
CA VAL A 177 -2.60 -0.56 -10.33
C VAL A 177 -1.54 0.48 -9.99
N ALA A 178 -0.34 0.03 -9.60
CA ALA A 178 0.79 0.91 -9.32
C ALA A 178 1.17 1.71 -10.59
N ALA A 179 1.19 1.06 -11.75
CA ALA A 179 1.41 1.72 -13.04
C ALA A 179 0.33 2.78 -13.32
N CYS A 180 -0.94 2.46 -13.06
CA CYS A 180 -2.06 3.39 -13.23
C CYS A 180 -1.90 4.64 -12.35
N LEU A 181 -1.58 4.50 -11.07
CA LEU A 181 -1.35 5.63 -10.17
C LEU A 181 -0.17 6.50 -10.63
N LEU A 182 0.93 5.86 -11.06
CA LEU A 182 2.10 6.57 -11.60
C LEU A 182 1.84 7.23 -12.97
N ASP A 183 0.91 6.70 -13.77
CA ASP A 183 0.41 7.35 -14.99
C ASP A 183 -0.43 8.59 -14.66
N LEU A 184 -1.18 8.54 -13.56
CA LEU A 184 -2.03 9.63 -13.07
C LEU A 184 -1.26 10.73 -12.32
N GLY A 185 0.02 10.49 -12.02
CA GLY A 185 0.91 11.49 -11.42
C GLY A 185 1.24 11.28 -9.94
N ALA A 186 0.95 10.10 -9.37
CA ALA A 186 1.44 9.74 -8.03
C ALA A 186 2.97 9.86 -7.97
N CYS A 187 3.49 10.40 -6.87
CA CYS A 187 4.91 10.68 -6.76
C CYS A 187 5.71 9.43 -6.38
N THR A 188 6.82 9.22 -7.09
CA THR A 188 7.78 8.15 -6.78
C THR A 188 8.68 8.50 -5.59
N SER A 189 8.64 9.76 -5.13
CA SER A 189 9.46 10.29 -4.04
C SER A 189 8.73 10.35 -2.69
N ALA A 190 7.46 9.93 -2.62
CA ALA A 190 6.77 9.80 -1.33
C ALA A 190 7.63 8.92 -0.41
N SER A 191 7.76 9.34 0.85
CA SER A 191 8.54 8.62 1.85
C SER A 191 7.64 8.12 2.97
N ASP A 192 7.90 6.90 3.44
CA ASP A 192 7.24 6.41 4.65
C ASP A 192 7.80 7.06 5.92
N SER A 193 7.28 6.62 7.08
CA SER A 193 7.73 7.06 8.42
C SER A 193 9.22 6.83 8.71
N HIS A 194 9.92 6.01 7.92
CA HIS A 194 11.36 5.75 8.03
C HIS A 194 12.17 6.53 6.98
N GLY A 195 11.54 7.40 6.19
CA GLY A 195 12.17 8.13 5.10
C GLY A 195 12.43 7.29 3.84
N ARG A 196 11.91 6.06 3.78
CA ARG A 196 12.11 5.16 2.63
C ARG A 196 11.15 5.53 1.51
N ASN A 197 11.64 5.60 0.28
CA ASN A 197 10.83 5.76 -0.92
C ASN A 197 10.46 4.41 -1.56
N ALA A 198 9.67 4.42 -2.64
CA ALA A 198 9.24 3.22 -3.35
C ALA A 198 10.41 2.34 -3.84
N ALA A 199 11.55 2.94 -4.19
CA ALA A 199 12.75 2.22 -4.60
C ALA A 199 13.31 1.35 -3.47
N HIS A 200 13.27 1.81 -2.21
CA HIS A 200 13.69 1.00 -1.05
C HIS A 200 12.79 -0.24 -0.89
N VAL A 201 11.48 -0.07 -1.08
CA VAL A 201 10.49 -1.13 -0.95
C VAL A 201 10.79 -2.24 -1.97
N VAL A 202 10.84 -1.92 -3.27
CA VAL A 202 11.08 -2.93 -4.31
C VAL A 202 12.46 -3.59 -4.18
N ALA A 203 13.49 -2.82 -3.78
CA ALA A 203 14.83 -3.30 -3.50
C ALA A 203 14.84 -4.37 -2.39
N SER A 204 14.08 -4.15 -1.32
CA SER A 204 13.96 -5.10 -0.21
C SER A 204 13.14 -6.35 -0.55
N LEU A 205 12.22 -6.27 -1.51
CA LEU A 205 11.34 -7.37 -1.94
C LEU A 205 11.92 -8.21 -3.09
N ASN A 206 13.02 -7.75 -3.71
CA ASN A 206 13.63 -8.37 -4.90
C ASN A 206 12.72 -8.34 -6.14
N ASP A 207 11.82 -7.36 -6.24
CA ASP A 207 10.88 -7.23 -7.35
C ASP A 207 11.49 -6.39 -8.49
N ILE A 208 12.08 -7.09 -9.47
CA ILE A 208 12.70 -6.47 -10.64
C ILE A 208 11.66 -5.81 -11.54
N THR A 209 10.46 -6.40 -11.68
CA THR A 209 9.41 -5.88 -12.56
C THR A 209 8.87 -4.55 -12.05
N ALA A 210 8.66 -4.43 -10.73
CA ALA A 210 8.30 -3.17 -10.12
C ALA A 210 9.46 -2.15 -10.16
N ALA A 211 10.70 -2.60 -9.98
CA ALA A 211 11.86 -1.72 -10.10
C ALA A 211 12.01 -1.14 -11.52
N GLU A 212 11.76 -1.94 -12.56
CA GLU A 212 11.73 -1.48 -13.96
C GLU A 212 10.64 -0.44 -14.20
N LEU A 213 9.43 -0.66 -13.67
CA LEU A 213 8.34 0.31 -13.73
C LEU A 213 8.74 1.62 -13.05
N LEU A 214 9.23 1.57 -11.82
CA LEU A 214 9.65 2.75 -11.07
C LEU A 214 10.77 3.50 -11.77
N CYS A 215 11.76 2.79 -12.31
CA CYS A 215 12.85 3.39 -13.09
C CYS A 215 12.32 4.09 -14.35
N LYS A 216 11.40 3.47 -15.09
CA LYS A 216 10.73 4.09 -16.25
C LYS A 216 9.94 5.34 -15.85
N LYS A 217 9.42 5.38 -14.63
CA LYS A 217 8.68 6.50 -14.03
C LYS A 217 9.57 7.51 -13.30
N GLY A 218 10.89 7.40 -13.43
CA GLY A 218 11.85 8.39 -12.90
C GLY A 218 12.06 8.33 -11.39
N ALA A 219 11.81 7.18 -10.75
CA ALA A 219 12.11 7.01 -9.32
C ALA A 219 13.61 7.16 -9.03
N ASN A 220 13.93 7.81 -7.91
CA ASN A 220 15.31 8.00 -7.47
C ASN A 220 15.81 6.79 -6.64
N PHE A 221 16.75 6.03 -7.21
CA PHE A 221 17.38 4.87 -6.56
C PHE A 221 18.63 5.23 -5.73
N ASP A 222 19.04 6.50 -5.69
CA ASP A 222 20.10 7.04 -4.82
C ASP A 222 19.53 7.77 -3.59
N TRP A 223 18.20 7.77 -3.42
CA TRP A 223 17.54 8.39 -2.27
C TRP A 223 18.04 7.79 -0.96
N LYS A 224 18.18 8.61 0.09
CA LYS A 224 18.57 8.16 1.42
C LYS A 224 17.40 8.19 2.39
N ASP A 225 17.19 7.06 3.07
CA ASP A 225 16.24 7.00 4.18
C ASP A 225 16.75 7.75 5.43
N ALA A 226 15.98 7.71 6.53
CA ALA A 226 16.37 8.39 7.78
C ALA A 226 17.68 7.86 8.39
N GLY A 227 18.09 6.63 8.06
CA GLY A 227 19.38 6.04 8.42
C GLY A 227 20.50 6.36 7.43
N GLY A 228 20.25 7.19 6.42
CA GLY A 228 21.21 7.50 5.37
C GLY A 228 21.38 6.37 4.34
N ARG A 229 20.53 5.35 4.37
CA ARG A 229 20.69 4.15 3.53
C ARG A 229 20.04 4.35 2.18
N THR A 230 20.67 3.82 1.14
CA THR A 230 20.12 3.81 -0.21
C THR A 230 19.28 2.55 -0.47
N PRO A 231 18.42 2.54 -1.50
CA PRO A 231 17.75 1.33 -2.00
C PRO A 231 18.72 0.16 -2.24
N LEU A 232 19.92 0.44 -2.76
CA LEU A 232 20.94 -0.59 -2.96
C LEU A 232 21.34 -1.24 -1.64
N MET A 233 21.57 -0.44 -0.59
CA MET A 233 21.87 -0.96 0.75
C MET A 233 20.73 -1.81 1.28
N SER A 234 19.47 -1.41 1.09
CA SER A 234 18.30 -2.21 1.47
C SER A 234 18.25 -3.57 0.75
N ALA A 235 18.56 -3.60 -0.55
CA ALA A 235 18.65 -4.86 -1.30
C ALA A 235 19.78 -5.77 -0.79
N VAL A 236 20.94 -5.19 -0.48
CA VAL A 236 22.08 -5.93 0.08
C VAL A 236 21.76 -6.49 1.46
N TRP A 237 21.13 -5.69 2.31
CA TRP A 237 20.66 -6.09 3.64
C TRP A 237 19.70 -7.27 3.60
N ALA A 238 18.81 -7.30 2.61
CA ALA A 238 17.87 -8.40 2.37
C ALA A 238 18.54 -9.62 1.69
N GLY A 239 19.77 -9.49 1.20
CA GLY A 239 20.47 -10.56 0.46
C GLY A 239 19.96 -10.76 -0.97
N ASN A 240 19.30 -9.76 -1.55
CA ASN A 240 18.61 -9.86 -2.83
C ASN A 240 19.57 -9.72 -4.02
N VAL A 241 20.30 -10.79 -4.34
CA VAL A 241 21.34 -10.80 -5.40
C VAL A 241 20.81 -10.32 -6.76
N LYS A 242 19.58 -10.71 -7.15
CA LYS A 242 19.05 -10.42 -8.48
C LYS A 242 18.77 -8.94 -8.69
N ILE A 243 18.08 -8.28 -7.75
CA ILE A 243 17.82 -6.85 -7.85
C ILE A 243 19.10 -6.03 -7.67
N VAL A 244 20.04 -6.46 -6.81
CA VAL A 244 21.37 -5.82 -6.73
C VAL A 244 22.07 -5.83 -8.08
N HIS A 245 22.12 -6.99 -8.74
CA HIS A 245 22.70 -7.09 -10.08
C HIS A 245 21.98 -6.20 -11.09
N TRP A 246 20.65 -6.22 -11.10
CA TRP A 246 19.85 -5.39 -12.01
C TRP A 246 20.08 -3.90 -11.78
N MET A 247 20.11 -3.45 -10.52
CA MET A 247 20.36 -2.05 -10.13
C MET A 247 21.74 -1.59 -10.60
N CYS A 248 22.80 -2.34 -10.31
CA CYS A 248 24.16 -1.99 -10.70
C CYS A 248 24.37 -1.98 -12.22
N LYS A 249 23.62 -2.82 -12.94
CA LYS A 249 23.72 -2.93 -14.40
C LYS A 249 22.94 -1.85 -15.15
N ASN A 250 21.73 -1.52 -14.68
CA ASN A 250 20.78 -0.73 -15.46
C ASN A 250 20.64 0.72 -14.98
N ILE A 251 21.10 1.03 -13.77
CA ILE A 251 20.96 2.36 -13.17
C ILE A 251 22.36 2.94 -12.95
N PRO A 252 22.60 4.23 -13.29
CA PRO A 252 23.86 4.91 -13.00
C PRO A 252 23.94 5.26 -11.50
N LEU A 253 24.15 4.27 -10.65
CA LEU A 253 24.18 4.41 -9.18
C LEU A 253 25.55 4.80 -8.67
N SER A 254 25.57 5.54 -7.56
CA SER A 254 26.76 5.67 -6.73
C SER A 254 26.85 4.50 -5.75
N LEU A 255 27.76 3.56 -5.99
CA LEU A 255 27.94 2.36 -5.15
C LEU A 255 28.60 2.67 -3.79
N ASP A 256 29.29 3.80 -3.72
CA ASP A 256 30.15 4.20 -2.60
C ASP A 256 29.47 5.18 -1.64
N GLN A 257 28.15 5.38 -1.79
CA GLN A 257 27.39 6.11 -0.80
C GLN A 257 27.49 5.43 0.57
N VAL A 258 27.51 6.24 1.62
CA VAL A 258 27.57 5.80 3.01
C VAL A 258 26.28 6.10 3.76
N ASP A 259 25.91 5.19 4.67
CA ASP A 259 24.83 5.40 5.64
C ASP A 259 25.29 6.24 6.84
N CYS A 260 24.44 6.38 7.86
CA CYS A 260 24.75 7.15 9.06
C CYS A 260 25.88 6.54 9.92
N GLU A 261 26.22 5.27 9.73
CA GLU A 261 27.37 4.60 10.37
C GLU A 261 28.65 4.71 9.53
N GLY A 262 28.59 5.37 8.38
CA GLY A 262 29.70 5.47 7.42
C GLY A 262 29.86 4.21 6.56
N ALA A 263 28.93 3.25 6.64
CA ALA A 263 29.03 1.99 5.93
C ALA A 263 28.47 2.11 4.50
N THR A 264 29.19 1.51 3.55
CA THR A 264 28.75 1.35 2.15
C THR A 264 27.98 0.04 1.96
N ALA A 265 27.34 -0.13 0.81
CA ALA A 265 26.72 -1.40 0.42
C ALA A 265 27.72 -2.58 0.50
N LEU A 266 28.99 -2.34 0.18
CA LEU A 266 30.04 -3.35 0.25
C LEU A 266 30.37 -3.76 1.69
N HIS A 267 30.41 -2.81 2.63
CA HIS A 267 30.58 -3.09 4.06
C HIS A 267 29.47 -4.01 4.58
N ILE A 268 28.22 -3.69 4.24
CA ILE A 268 27.05 -4.50 4.62
C ILE A 268 27.15 -5.91 4.03
N ALA A 269 27.47 -6.04 2.73
CA ALA A 269 27.61 -7.34 2.07
C ALA A 269 28.69 -8.21 2.71
N CYS A 270 29.83 -7.60 3.08
CA CYS A 270 30.92 -8.28 3.77
C CYS A 270 30.51 -8.73 5.16
N ASN A 271 29.82 -7.89 5.93
CA ASN A 271 29.33 -8.25 7.27
C ASN A 271 28.35 -9.44 7.22
N LEU A 272 27.44 -9.43 6.24
CA LEU A 272 26.43 -10.48 6.07
C LEU A 272 26.98 -11.79 5.48
N GLY A 273 28.22 -11.81 4.98
CA GLY A 273 28.80 -13.01 4.38
C GLY A 273 28.28 -13.32 2.98
N ASN A 274 27.66 -12.36 2.28
CA ASN A 274 27.09 -12.59 0.96
C ASN A 274 28.15 -12.43 -0.14
N ARG A 275 28.91 -13.51 -0.40
CA ARG A 275 30.00 -13.53 -1.39
C ARG A 275 29.54 -13.12 -2.80
N ASP A 276 28.34 -13.49 -3.22
CA ASP A 276 27.85 -13.17 -4.56
C ASP A 276 27.59 -11.67 -4.72
N ILE A 277 27.00 -11.04 -3.71
CA ILE A 277 26.82 -9.58 -3.69
C ILE A 277 28.16 -8.86 -3.63
N VAL A 278 29.11 -9.32 -2.80
CA VAL A 278 30.46 -8.73 -2.76
C VAL A 278 31.11 -8.79 -4.15
N ALA A 279 31.07 -9.95 -4.81
CA ALA A 279 31.63 -10.12 -6.15
C ALA A 279 30.96 -9.19 -7.18
N LEU A 280 29.63 -9.04 -7.09
CA LEU A 280 28.89 -8.12 -7.95
C LEU A 280 29.30 -6.66 -7.72
N LEU A 281 29.30 -6.19 -6.47
CA LEU A 281 29.65 -4.80 -6.15
C LEU A 281 31.07 -4.45 -6.60
N LEU A 282 32.04 -5.33 -6.35
CA LEU A 282 33.43 -5.13 -6.82
C LEU A 282 33.52 -5.12 -8.35
N ARG A 283 32.79 -6.01 -9.03
CA ARG A 283 32.75 -6.05 -10.50
C ARG A 283 32.24 -4.76 -11.12
N TYR A 284 31.29 -4.09 -10.46
CA TYR A 284 30.75 -2.80 -10.89
C TYR A 284 31.52 -1.60 -10.34
N GLY A 285 32.62 -1.82 -9.63
CA GLY A 285 33.58 -0.77 -9.25
C GLY A 285 33.39 -0.17 -7.86
N ALA A 286 32.69 -0.84 -6.94
CA ALA A 286 32.62 -0.40 -5.54
C ALA A 286 34.02 -0.38 -4.89
N ASP A 287 34.35 0.68 -4.16
CA ASP A 287 35.65 0.86 -3.54
C ASP A 287 35.76 0.11 -2.19
N PRO A 288 36.61 -0.94 -2.07
CA PRO A 288 36.79 -1.68 -0.83
C PRO A 288 37.61 -0.91 0.24
N THR A 289 38.19 0.23 -0.12
CA THR A 289 39.10 1.01 0.75
C THR A 289 38.41 2.11 1.55
N ILE A 290 37.11 2.33 1.32
CA ILE A 290 36.31 3.26 2.14
C ILE A 290 36.26 2.76 3.58
N HIS A 291 36.32 3.66 4.55
CA HIS A 291 36.28 3.34 5.96
C HIS A 291 34.96 3.81 6.58
N ASP A 292 34.35 2.96 7.42
CA ASP A 292 33.20 3.34 8.25
C ASP A 292 33.60 4.28 9.41
N LEU A 293 32.64 4.72 10.22
CA LEU A 293 32.91 5.60 11.37
C LEU A 293 33.77 4.94 12.47
N LEU A 294 33.93 3.61 12.44
CA LEU A 294 34.82 2.87 13.32
C LEU A 294 36.22 2.69 12.73
N GLY A 295 36.48 3.25 11.54
CA GLY A 295 37.75 3.14 10.84
C GLY A 295 37.99 1.76 10.24
N ARG A 296 36.93 0.99 9.95
CA ARG A 296 37.02 -0.35 9.34
C ARG A 296 36.75 -0.25 7.84
N CYS A 297 37.59 -0.88 7.02
CA CYS A 297 37.31 -1.09 5.60
C CYS A 297 36.60 -2.43 5.35
N ALA A 298 36.22 -2.71 4.10
CA ALA A 298 35.53 -3.94 3.72
C ALA A 298 36.29 -5.22 4.14
N VAL A 299 37.63 -5.19 4.04
CA VAL A 299 38.51 -6.31 4.45
C VAL A 299 38.46 -6.54 5.95
N ASP A 300 38.48 -5.46 6.75
CA ASP A 300 38.42 -5.55 8.21
C ASP A 300 37.09 -6.12 8.67
N ILE A 301 35.99 -5.70 8.05
CA ILE A 301 34.65 -6.23 8.35
C ILE A 301 34.57 -7.71 8.00
N ALA A 302 35.02 -8.12 6.80
CA ALA A 302 35.01 -9.53 6.41
C ALA A 302 35.87 -10.40 7.36
N MET A 303 36.99 -9.85 7.86
CA MET A 303 37.87 -10.52 8.82
C MET A 303 37.21 -10.69 10.18
N LEU A 304 36.61 -9.61 10.71
CA LEU A 304 35.93 -9.63 12.00
C LEU A 304 34.70 -10.56 11.99
N ALA A 305 34.01 -10.64 10.85
CA ALA A 305 32.86 -11.51 10.68
C ALA A 305 33.23 -12.98 10.38
N GLY A 306 34.51 -13.27 10.09
CA GLY A 306 35.01 -14.63 9.85
C GLY A 306 34.71 -15.19 8.45
N HIS A 307 34.55 -14.32 7.44
CA HIS A 307 34.20 -14.73 6.09
C HIS A 307 35.43 -14.88 5.18
N ASP A 308 36.18 -15.97 5.36
CA ASP A 308 37.45 -16.23 4.66
C ASP A 308 37.32 -16.20 3.13
N GLY A 309 36.21 -16.73 2.59
CA GLY A 309 35.95 -16.70 1.14
C GLY A 309 35.78 -15.29 0.57
N ILE A 310 35.29 -14.34 1.38
CA ILE A 310 35.17 -12.93 1.03
C ILE A 310 36.51 -12.22 1.17
N LEU A 311 37.30 -12.56 2.20
CA LEU A 311 38.66 -12.03 2.37
C LEU A 311 39.55 -12.33 1.17
N HIS A 312 39.49 -13.55 0.66
CA HIS A 312 40.24 -13.92 -0.55
C HIS A 312 39.81 -13.10 -1.77
N LEU A 313 38.51 -12.82 -1.90
CA LEU A 313 37.95 -12.02 -2.99
C LEU A 313 38.38 -10.54 -2.91
N LEU A 314 38.34 -9.95 -1.72
CA LEU A 314 38.72 -8.55 -1.51
C LEU A 314 40.23 -8.30 -1.65
N LYS A 315 41.07 -9.27 -1.27
CA LYS A 315 42.53 -9.17 -1.42
C LYS A 315 43.00 -9.38 -2.86
N ASN A 316 42.23 -10.13 -3.65
CA ASN A 316 42.51 -10.41 -5.06
C ASN A 316 41.34 -9.95 -5.96
N PRO A 317 41.03 -8.65 -6.03
CA PRO A 317 39.90 -8.14 -6.80
C PRO A 317 40.04 -8.38 -8.32
N THR A 318 41.27 -8.66 -8.79
CA THR A 318 41.62 -8.87 -10.21
C THR A 318 41.86 -10.34 -10.59
N GLY A 319 41.41 -11.30 -9.77
CA GLY A 319 41.53 -12.73 -10.08
C GLY A 319 40.63 -13.18 -11.24
N SER A 320 41.09 -12.93 -12.48
CA SER A 320 40.62 -13.50 -13.75
C SER A 320 39.09 -13.56 -13.95
N ALA A 321 38.56 -12.57 -14.68
CA ALA A 321 37.24 -12.68 -15.31
C ALA A 321 37.19 -13.74 -16.45
N ASP A 322 38.27 -14.52 -16.62
CA ASP A 322 38.55 -15.30 -17.81
C ASP A 322 38.83 -16.77 -17.46
N SER A 323 38.00 -17.38 -16.61
CA SER A 323 37.94 -18.85 -16.54
C SER A 323 36.66 -19.33 -15.87
N SER A 324 35.67 -19.67 -16.71
CA SER A 324 34.80 -20.84 -16.55
C SER A 324 34.29 -21.13 -15.11
N GLY A 325 33.42 -20.25 -14.59
CA GLY A 325 32.80 -20.44 -13.27
C GLY A 325 31.45 -19.77 -13.03
N PHE A 326 30.88 -19.07 -14.01
CA PHE A 326 29.47 -18.62 -13.93
C PHE A 326 28.55 -19.74 -14.40
N GLY A 327 28.52 -20.82 -13.62
CA GLY A 327 27.44 -21.80 -13.68
C GLY A 327 26.15 -21.14 -13.22
N SER A 328 25.09 -21.37 -13.98
CA SER A 328 23.69 -21.01 -13.73
C SER A 328 23.36 -20.71 -12.26
N LEU A 329 22.69 -19.57 -12.03
CA LEU A 329 22.02 -19.24 -10.76
C LEU A 329 21.42 -20.51 -10.14
N PRO A 330 21.88 -20.98 -8.96
CA PRO A 330 21.26 -22.12 -8.33
C PRO A 330 19.90 -21.70 -7.79
N SER A 331 18.86 -22.30 -8.34
CA SER A 331 17.52 -22.34 -7.76
C SER A 331 17.60 -22.95 -6.35
N SER A 332 17.19 -22.16 -5.36
CA SER A 332 16.65 -22.53 -4.05
C SER A 332 17.14 -23.86 -3.45
N HIS A 333 17.96 -23.80 -2.40
CA HIS A 333 17.87 -24.77 -1.32
C HIS A 333 18.02 -24.11 0.05
N SER A 334 16.97 -24.32 0.85
CA SER A 334 16.87 -24.09 2.28
C SER A 334 17.93 -24.89 3.03
N GLY A 335 18.71 -24.21 3.86
CA GLY A 335 19.64 -24.85 4.79
C GLY A 335 19.98 -23.89 5.91
N THR A 336 19.33 -24.05 7.05
CA THR A 336 19.74 -23.44 8.32
C THR A 336 20.93 -24.21 8.92
N PRO A 337 21.99 -23.55 9.39
CA PRO A 337 22.86 -24.10 10.43
C PRO A 337 22.98 -23.16 11.66
N PRO A 338 23.58 -23.62 12.78
CA PRO A 338 23.05 -23.39 14.11
C PRO A 338 23.59 -22.16 14.84
N LEU A 339 22.80 -21.74 15.83
CA LEU A 339 23.13 -20.75 16.85
C LEU A 339 24.38 -21.17 17.63
N THR A 340 25.40 -20.31 17.65
CA THR A 340 26.42 -20.30 18.70
C THR A 340 26.67 -18.86 19.20
N HIS A 341 26.93 -18.76 20.49
CA HIS A 341 26.82 -17.56 21.31
C HIS A 341 27.78 -16.40 20.94
N ALA A 342 27.17 -15.22 20.89
CA ALA A 342 27.68 -13.87 21.16
C ALA A 342 29.18 -13.69 21.51
N ARG A 343 29.88 -12.96 20.63
CA ARG A 343 30.79 -11.89 21.03
C ARG A 343 30.18 -10.56 20.57
N ARG A 344 30.03 -9.61 21.51
CA ARG A 344 29.55 -8.26 21.25
C ARG A 344 30.51 -7.55 20.30
N SER A 345 30.19 -7.50 19.02
CA SER A 345 30.71 -6.51 18.07
C SER A 345 29.60 -5.46 17.86
N GLY A 346 29.98 -4.19 17.66
CA GLY A 346 29.06 -3.18 17.15
C GLY A 346 28.68 -3.54 15.72
N VAL A 347 27.71 -4.44 15.57
CA VAL A 347 27.16 -4.89 14.30
C VAL A 347 26.28 -3.76 13.77
N LEU A 348 26.48 -3.38 12.51
CA LEU A 348 25.51 -2.61 11.71
C LEU A 348 24.11 -3.15 12.04
N THR A 349 23.28 -2.37 12.73
CA THR A 349 22.06 -2.92 13.34
C THR A 349 20.92 -3.01 12.32
N ASN A 350 20.24 -4.17 12.29
CA ASN A 350 19.09 -4.41 11.41
C ASN A 350 17.82 -3.82 12.05
N PRO A 351 17.11 -2.86 11.44
CA PRO A 351 15.72 -2.66 11.80
C PRO A 351 14.91 -3.72 11.08
N ARG A 352 14.71 -4.88 11.74
CA ARG A 352 13.76 -5.87 11.22
C ARG A 352 12.39 -5.23 11.03
N LEU A 353 11.76 -5.55 9.90
CA LEU A 353 10.32 -5.43 9.63
C LEU A 353 9.51 -6.00 10.81
N SER A 354 9.04 -5.15 11.72
CA SER A 354 8.08 -5.53 12.76
C SER A 354 6.66 -5.51 12.18
N ALA A 355 6.37 -6.44 11.28
CA ALA A 355 5.01 -6.73 10.84
C ALA A 355 4.80 -8.24 10.77
N ARG A 356 4.51 -8.84 11.94
CA ARG A 356 3.75 -10.08 12.20
C ARG A 356 4.32 -10.84 13.41
N LYS A 357 3.72 -10.57 14.57
CA LYS A 357 3.16 -11.56 15.51
C LYS A 357 2.70 -10.85 16.78
N MET A 358 1.46 -10.38 16.80
CA MET A 358 0.64 -10.32 18.02
C MET A 358 -0.77 -10.74 17.64
N ASN A 359 -1.03 -12.05 17.68
CA ASN A 359 -2.35 -12.59 17.95
C ASN A 359 -2.18 -13.49 19.17
N ALA A 360 -2.63 -12.99 20.32
CA ALA A 360 -3.18 -13.76 21.41
C ALA A 360 -4.43 -13.00 21.88
#